data_AF-A0A520I2N2-F1
#
_entry.id   AF-A0A520I2N2-F1
#
_cell.length_a   1.000
_cell.length_b   1.000
_cell.length_c   1.000
_cell.angle_alpha   90.00
_cell.angle_beta   90.00
_cell.angle_gamma   90.00
#
_symmetry.space_group_name_H-M   'P 1'
#
loop_
_entity.id
_entity.type
_entity.pdbx_description
1 polymer ?
#
loop_
_entity_poly.entity_id
_entity_poly.type
_entity_poly.pdbx_seq_one_letter_code
_entity_poly.pdbx_strand_id
1 'polypeptide(L)'
;MLESRATAMEGRVVQLARRTRQATGGVAAAMALGGATLPPGANTAVTFNLATYRGEQGFAGSGIAKVTRHVYVSGGIAGSTVRRSTGGRVGVTLGW
;
A
#
# COMPACT_ATOMS: atom_id res chain seq x y z
N MET A 1 -0.28 43.24 0.95
CA MET A 1 -1.39 42.29 0.65
C MET A 1 -1.05 41.26 -0.44
N LEU A 2 -0.24 41.60 -1.45
CA LEU A 2 0.22 40.63 -2.47
C LEU A 2 1.23 39.64 -1.88
N GLU A 3 2.19 40.11 -1.07
CA GLU A 3 3.19 39.27 -0.41
C GLU A 3 2.55 38.24 0.52
N SER A 4 1.55 38.64 1.31
CA SER A 4 0.79 37.70 2.15
C SER A 4 0.06 36.61 1.34
N ARG A 5 -0.39 36.93 0.12
CA ARG A 5 -1.01 35.94 -0.78
C ARG A 5 0.05 35.04 -1.42
N ALA A 6 1.21 35.58 -1.81
CA ALA A 6 2.32 34.81 -2.35
C ALA A 6 2.85 33.80 -1.33
N THR A 7 3.12 34.22 -0.08
CA THR A 7 3.55 33.32 1.01
C THR A 7 2.51 32.25 1.32
N ALA A 8 1.23 32.59 1.32
CA ALA A 8 0.15 31.60 1.50
C ALA A 8 0.09 30.60 0.34
N MET A 9 0.35 31.04 -0.89
CA MET A 9 0.36 30.19 -2.09
C MET A 9 1.56 29.25 -2.09
N GLU A 10 2.76 29.75 -1.77
CA GLU A 10 3.98 28.94 -1.62
C GLU A 10 3.80 27.84 -0.57
N GLY A 11 3.22 28.18 0.58
CA GLY A 11 2.88 27.21 1.61
C GLY A 11 1.95 26.11 1.10
N ARG A 12 0.94 26.46 0.29
CA ARG A 12 0.02 25.49 -0.34
C ARG A 12 0.73 24.61 -1.38
N VAL A 13 1.62 25.16 -2.19
CA VAL A 13 2.39 24.39 -3.18
C VAL A 13 3.30 23.37 -2.50
N VAL A 14 3.99 23.76 -1.42
CA VAL A 14 4.81 22.83 -0.63
C VAL A 14 3.97 21.73 -0.01
N GLN A 15 2.79 22.06 0.53
CA GLN A 15 1.86 21.06 1.06
C GLN A 15 1.34 20.13 -0.04
N LEU A 16 1.02 20.65 -1.22
CA LEU A 16 0.54 19.85 -2.35
C LEU A 16 1.62 18.89 -2.85
N ALA A 17 2.86 19.36 -2.98
CA ALA A 17 4.00 18.51 -3.35
C ALA A 17 4.18 17.35 -2.36
N ARG A 18 4.07 17.63 -1.05
CA ARG A 18 4.11 16.59 0.00
C ARG A 18 2.96 15.59 -0.12
N ARG A 19 1.73 16.06 -0.33
CA ARG A 19 0.56 15.19 -0.52
C ARG A 19 0.69 14.31 -1.75
N THR A 20 1.21 14.87 -2.84
CA THR A 20 1.46 14.13 -4.09
C THR A 20 2.46 13.00 -3.85
N ARG A 21 3.54 13.28 -3.12
CA ARG A 21 4.54 12.26 -2.75
C ARG A 21 3.97 11.17 -1.83
N GLN A 22 3.11 11.54 -0.89
CA GLN A 22 2.40 10.57 -0.05
C GLN A 22 1.46 9.68 -0.88
N ALA A 23 0.78 10.24 -1.87
CA ALA A 23 -0.06 9.46 -2.77
C ALA A 23 0.76 8.47 -3.60
N THR A 24 1.91 8.87 -4.17
CA THR A 24 2.78 7.97 -4.93
C THR A 24 3.37 6.86 -4.05
N GLY A 25 3.75 7.18 -2.80
CA GLY A 25 4.17 6.18 -1.82
C GLY A 25 3.06 5.20 -1.45
N GLY A 26 1.83 5.68 -1.29
CA GLY A 26 0.66 4.83 -1.06
C GLY A 26 0.37 3.87 -2.23
N VAL A 27 0.52 4.34 -3.47
CA VAL A 27 0.39 3.49 -4.66
C VAL A 27 1.48 2.42 -4.69
N ALA A 28 2.73 2.78 -4.39
CA ALA A 28 3.82 1.80 -4.28
C ALA A 28 3.50 0.72 -3.22
N ALA A 29 3.00 1.12 -2.05
CA ALA A 29 2.59 0.20 -0.99
C ALA A 29 1.44 -0.72 -1.44
N ALA A 30 0.44 -0.19 -2.16
CA ALA A 30 -0.67 -0.97 -2.69
C ALA A 30 -0.22 -2.00 -3.75
N MET A 31 0.67 -1.62 -4.65
CA MET A 31 1.25 -2.55 -5.63
C MET A 31 2.01 -3.68 -4.93
N ALA A 32 2.77 -3.38 -3.87
CA ALA A 32 3.45 -4.40 -3.09
C ALA A 32 2.44 -5.39 -2.44
N LEU A 33 1.28 -4.93 -1.95
CA LEU A 33 0.25 -5.82 -1.36
C LEU A 33 -0.44 -6.75 -2.35
N GLY A 34 -0.43 -6.42 -3.63
CA GLY A 34 -1.11 -7.18 -4.68
C GLY A 34 -0.50 -8.55 -4.94
N GLY A 35 0.79 -8.75 -4.63
CA GLY A 35 1.55 -9.96 -4.98
C GLY A 35 1.32 -11.18 -4.08
N ALA A 36 0.39 -11.13 -3.12
CA ALA A 36 0.14 -12.22 -2.19
C ALA A 36 -0.59 -13.38 -2.88
N THR A 37 -0.03 -14.59 -2.83
CA THR A 37 -0.67 -15.81 -3.37
C THR A 37 -0.55 -16.98 -2.40
N LEU A 38 -1.49 -17.93 -2.49
CA LEU A 38 -1.46 -19.17 -1.71
C LEU A 38 -0.96 -20.29 -2.64
N PRO A 39 0.24 -20.87 -2.39
CA PRO A 39 0.74 -21.97 -3.20
C PRO A 39 -0.21 -23.18 -3.17
N PRO A 40 -0.31 -23.95 -4.28
CA PRO A 40 -1.10 -25.17 -4.31
C PRO A 40 -0.68 -26.15 -3.21
N GLY A 41 -1.65 -26.71 -2.50
CA GLY A 41 -1.41 -27.65 -1.39
C GLY A 41 -1.09 -27.01 -0.04
N ALA A 42 -0.79 -25.71 0.02
CA ALA A 42 -0.59 -25.00 1.27
C ALA A 42 -1.93 -24.57 1.89
N ASN A 43 -2.03 -24.64 3.22
CA ASN A 43 -3.17 -24.09 3.98
C ASN A 43 -2.94 -22.64 4.38
N THR A 44 -1.69 -22.21 4.48
CA THR A 44 -1.32 -20.83 4.79
C THR A 44 -0.12 -20.41 3.96
N ALA A 45 -0.03 -19.12 3.66
CA ALA A 45 1.12 -18.52 2.99
C ALA A 45 1.40 -17.16 3.59
N VAL A 46 2.68 -16.83 3.70
CA VAL A 46 3.15 -15.49 4.04
C VAL A 46 4.01 -15.00 2.89
N THR A 47 3.77 -13.78 2.44
CA THR A 47 4.45 -13.14 1.32
C THR A 47 5.01 -11.81 1.78
N PHE A 48 6.23 -11.52 1.35
CA PHE A 48 6.84 -10.22 1.50
C PHE A 48 7.20 -9.70 0.11
N ASN A 49 6.71 -8.52 -0.22
CA ASN A 49 6.84 -7.94 -1.54
C ASN A 49 7.41 -6.53 -1.45
N LEU A 50 8.17 -6.16 -2.47
CA LEU A 50 8.70 -4.81 -2.68
C LEU A 50 8.19 -4.31 -4.03
N ALA A 51 7.86 -3.03 -4.12
CA ALA A 51 7.41 -2.41 -5.35
C ALA A 51 7.99 -1.01 -5.48
N THR A 52 8.21 -0.55 -6.70
CA THR A 52 8.70 0.81 -6.97
C THR A 52 7.72 1.52 -7.89
N TYR A 53 7.35 2.76 -7.53
CA TYR A 53 6.43 3.58 -8.30
C TYR A 53 6.90 5.02 -8.38
N ARG A 54 7.21 5.50 -9.59
CA ARG A 54 7.58 6.90 -9.85
C ARG A 54 8.66 7.44 -8.91
N GLY A 55 9.66 6.62 -8.57
CA GLY A 55 10.78 6.96 -7.67
C GLY A 55 10.53 6.68 -6.18
N GLU A 56 9.32 6.26 -5.80
CA GLU A 56 9.00 5.85 -4.43
C GLU A 56 9.03 4.32 -4.30
N GLN A 57 9.56 3.81 -3.19
CA GLN A 57 9.59 2.38 -2.90
C GLN A 57 8.53 2.03 -1.86
N GLY A 58 7.74 1.00 -2.15
CA GLY A 58 6.74 0.40 -1.29
C GLY A 58 7.17 -1.01 -0.87
N PHE A 59 6.79 -1.40 0.32
CA PHE A 59 7.02 -2.73 0.85
C PHE A 59 5.73 -3.24 1.49
N ALA A 60 5.50 -4.55 1.42
CA ALA A 60 4.29 -5.17 1.94
C ALA A 60 4.60 -6.53 2.56
N GLY A 61 3.98 -6.80 3.69
CA GLY A 61 3.88 -8.13 4.29
C GLY A 61 2.43 -8.57 4.32
N SER A 62 2.13 -9.71 3.71
CA SER A 62 0.77 -10.23 3.59
C SER A 62 0.71 -11.72 3.90
N GLY A 63 -0.38 -12.15 4.52
CA GLY A 63 -0.68 -13.54 4.78
C GLY A 63 -2.01 -13.95 4.13
N ILE A 64 -2.08 -15.19 3.69
CA ILE A 64 -3.31 -15.84 3.22
C ILE A 64 -3.48 -17.13 4.01
N ALA A 65 -4.70 -17.38 4.47
CA ALA A 65 -5.08 -18.61 5.14
C ALA A 65 -6.33 -19.21 4.48
N LYS A 66 -6.27 -20.51 4.22
CA LYS A 66 -7.39 -21.31 3.76
C LYS A 66 -8.21 -21.74 4.98
N VAL A 67 -9.44 -21.26 5.06
CA VAL A 67 -10.37 -21.63 6.14
C VAL A 67 -11.12 -22.91 5.77
N THR A 68 -11.48 -23.06 4.49
CA THR A 68 -12.20 -24.23 3.97
C THR A 68 -11.73 -24.49 2.53
N ARG A 69 -12.16 -25.60 1.90
CA ARG A 69 -11.86 -25.90 0.48
C ARG A 69 -12.15 -24.73 -0.47
N HIS A 70 -13.14 -23.91 -0.15
CA HIS A 70 -13.68 -22.85 -1.00
C HIS A 70 -13.55 -21.45 -0.39
N VAL A 71 -13.01 -21.32 0.82
CA VAL A 71 -12.97 -20.05 1.55
C VAL A 71 -11.55 -19.73 1.98
N TYR A 72 -11.07 -18.57 1.55
CA TYR A 72 -9.74 -18.06 1.85
C TYR A 72 -9.86 -16.68 2.48
N VAL A 73 -9.10 -16.45 3.54
CA VAL A 73 -8.95 -15.13 4.14
C VAL A 73 -7.55 -14.63 3.85
N SER A 74 -7.44 -13.35 3.56
CA SER A 74 -6.17 -12.69 3.29
C SER A 74 -6.10 -11.40 4.09
N GLY A 75 -4.89 -11.05 4.51
CA GLY A 75 -4.63 -9.82 5.23
C GLY A 75 -3.20 -9.39 5.02
N GLY A 76 -2.93 -8.10 5.12
CA GLY A 76 -1.56 -7.62 5.00
C GLY A 76 -1.44 -6.16 5.36
N ILE A 77 -0.19 -5.78 5.63
CA ILE A 77 0.22 -4.41 5.89
C ILE A 77 1.25 -4.02 4.86
N ALA A 78 1.21 -2.77 4.44
CA ALA A 78 2.23 -2.19 3.59
C ALA A 78 2.58 -0.78 3.99
N GLY A 79 3.81 -0.41 3.70
CA GLY A 79 4.32 0.92 3.86
C GLY A 79 5.11 1.33 2.64
N SER A 80 5.58 2.57 2.65
CA SER A 80 6.53 3.06 1.67
C SER A 80 7.58 3.93 2.35
N THR A 81 8.62 4.29 1.60
CA THR A 81 9.68 5.20 2.04
C THR A 81 9.15 6.58 2.44
N VAL A 82 7.91 6.92 2.09
CA VAL A 82 7.26 8.17 2.47
C VAL A 82 6.58 8.05 3.84
N ARG A 83 6.93 8.95 4.77
CA ARG A 83 6.31 9.02 6.11
C ARG A 83 4.79 9.06 6.03
N ARG A 84 4.14 8.20 6.84
CA ARG A 84 2.70 8.12 7.08
C ARG A 84 1.86 7.50 5.94
N SER A 85 2.49 6.69 5.09
CA SER A 85 1.83 6.01 3.97
C SER A 85 1.59 4.51 4.24
N THR A 86 1.50 4.15 5.52
CA THR A 86 1.24 2.77 5.95
C THR A 86 -0.25 2.47 5.80
N GLY A 87 -0.58 1.39 5.10
CA GLY A 87 -1.94 0.92 4.88
C GLY A 87 -2.06 -0.56 5.19
N GLY A 88 -3.26 -1.00 5.56
CA GLY A 88 -3.58 -2.41 5.74
C GLY A 88 -4.73 -2.82 4.83
N ARG A 89 -4.78 -4.09 4.47
CA ARG A 89 -5.93 -4.69 3.81
C ARG A 89 -6.30 -6.00 4.47
N VAL A 90 -7.59 -6.30 4.47
CA VAL A 90 -8.16 -7.61 4.78
C VAL A 90 -9.15 -7.97 3.69
N GLY A 91 -9.27 -9.24 3.35
CA GLY A 91 -10.15 -9.69 2.29
C GLY A 91 -10.52 -11.15 2.42
N VAL A 92 -11.66 -11.51 1.86
CA VAL A 92 -12.15 -12.89 1.79
C VAL A 92 -12.34 -13.25 0.33
N THR A 93 -11.86 -14.42 -0.06
CA THR A 93 -12.04 -14.98 -1.39
C THR A 93 -12.87 -16.25 -1.28
N LEU A 94 -13.94 -16.31 -2.07
CA LEU A 94 -14.79 -17.48 -2.24
C LEU A 94 -14.47 -18.08 -3.61
N GLY A 95 -14.05 -19.34 -3.64
CA GLY A 95 -13.83 -20.09 -4.87
C GLY A 95 -14.85 -21.22 -4.97
N TRP A 96 -15.50 -21.36 -6.12
CA TRP A 96 -16.44 -22.44 -6.43
C TRP A 96 -15.94 -23.24 -7.64
#